data_AF-A0A9E5HEF2-F1
#
_entry.id   AF-A0A9E5HEF2-F1
#
_cell.length_a   1.000
_cell.length_b   1.000
_cell.length_c   1.000
_cell.angle_alpha   90.00
_cell.angle_beta   90.00
_cell.angle_gamma   90.00
#
_symmetry.space_group_name_H-M   'P 1'
#
loop_
_entity.id
_entity.type
_entity.pdbx_description
1 polymer ?
#
loop_
_entity_poly.entity_id
_entity_poly.type
_entity_poly.pdbx_seq_one_letter_code
_entity_poly.pdbx_strand_id
1 'polypeptide(L)' 'FLLESLNPENLLCIAYDINGHDEFILTNTIKDWQNKNIQFDKKPCIFLVN' A
#
# COMPACT_ATOMS: atom_id res chain seq x y z
N PHE A 1 11.52 -3.09 -1.92
CA PHE A 1 11.46 -4.50 -1.53
C PHE A 1 10.10 -5.16 -1.75
N LEU A 2 9.02 -4.79 -1.04
CA LEU A 2 7.72 -5.51 -1.14
C LEU A 2 7.17 -5.52 -2.58
N LEU A 3 7.13 -4.36 -3.24
CA LEU A 3 6.66 -4.23 -4.62
C LEU A 3 7.56 -4.90 -5.67
N GLU A 4 8.81 -5.20 -5.33
CA GLU A 4 9.78 -5.84 -6.22
C GLU A 4 9.77 -7.38 -6.06
N SER A 5 9.23 -7.88 -4.94
CA SER A 5 9.30 -9.30 -4.57
C SER A 5 8.02 -10.09 -4.88
N LEU A 6 6.95 -9.40 -5.28
CA LEU A 6 5.62 -9.98 -5.49
C LEU A 6 5.24 -9.99 -6.97
N ASN A 7 4.35 -10.89 -7.36
CA ASN A 7 3.83 -10.95 -8.72
C ASN A 7 3.04 -9.65 -9.04
N PRO A 8 3.27 -9.00 -10.20
CA PRO A 8 2.61 -7.75 -10.58
C PRO A 8 1.08 -7.75 -10.51
N GLU A 9 0.45 -8.91 -10.74
CA GLU A 9 -1.01 -9.06 -10.73
C GLU A 9 -1.59 -9.33 -9.33
N ASN A 10 -0.75 -9.62 -8.33
CA ASN A 10 -1.21 -9.78 -6.95
C ASN A 10 -1.79 -8.47 -6.42
N LEU A 11 -2.78 -8.59 -5.54
CA LEU A 11 -3.41 -7.44 -4.90
C LEU A 11 -2.68 -7.12 -3.60
N LEU A 12 -2.39 -5.84 -3.43
CA LEU A 12 -1.86 -5.26 -2.20
C LEU A 12 -2.86 -4.22 -1.69
N CYS A 13 -3.29 -4.39 -0.44
CA CYS A 13 -3.99 -3.39 0.32
C CYS A 13 -3.02 -2.69 1.28
N ILE A 14 -2.99 -1.36 1.22
CA ILE A 14 -2.27 -0.50 2.16
C ILE A 14 -3.32 0.29 2.94
N ALA A 15 -3.36 0.07 4.26
CA ALA A 15 -4.18 0.82 5.19
C ALA A 15 -3.26 1.62 6.12
N TYR A 16 -3.24 2.94 5.94
CA TYR A 16 -2.36 3.90 6.60
C TYR A 16 -3.17 4.81 7.53
N ASP A 17 -2.63 5.07 8.72
CA ASP A 17 -3.19 5.98 9.72
C ASP A 17 -4.68 5.72 10.03
N ILE A 18 -5.06 4.46 10.22
CA ILE A 18 -6.46 4.06 10.50
C ILE A 18 -7.00 4.78 11.74
N ASN A 19 -8.16 5.44 11.60
CA ASN A 19 -8.77 6.38 12.56
C ASN A 19 -7.98 7.68 12.81
N GLY A 20 -6.92 7.93 12.06
CA GLY A 20 -6.15 9.16 12.09
C GLY A 20 -6.71 10.20 11.12
N HIS A 21 -6.11 11.39 11.14
CA HIS A 21 -6.50 12.48 10.25
C HIS A 21 -6.16 12.19 8.78
N ASP A 22 -5.08 11.44 8.54
CA ASP A 22 -4.61 11.12 7.19
C ASP A 22 -4.96 9.68 6.82
N GLU A 23 -6.11 9.18 7.31
CA GLU A 23 -6.57 7.83 7.02
C GLU A 23 -6.62 7.58 5.51
N PHE A 24 -5.97 6.51 5.10
CA PHE A 24 -5.91 6.09 3.71
C PHE A 24 -5.98 4.58 3.61
N ILE A 25 -6.98 4.05 2.92
CA ILE A 25 -7.14 2.61 2.68
C ILE A 25 -7.35 2.40 1.20
N LEU A 26 -6.42 1.72 0.55
CA LEU A 26 -6.48 1.46 -0.89
C LEU A 26 -5.97 0.06 -1.21
N THR A 27 -6.66 -0.60 -2.12
CA THR A 27 -6.22 -1.87 -2.72
C THR A 27 -5.94 -1.64 -4.20
N ASN A 28 -4.79 -2.08 -4.69
CA ASN A 28 -4.47 -2.14 -6.13
C ASN A 28 -3.57 -3.34 -6.43
N THR A 29 -3.36 -3.62 -7.71
CA THR A 29 -2.33 -4.56 -8.14
C THR A 29 -0.94 -4.04 -7.76
N ILE A 30 0.03 -4.95 -7.56
CA ILE A 30 1.43 -4.59 -7.34
C ILE A 30 1.96 -3.70 -8.48
N LYS A 31 1.57 -3.99 -9.72
CA LYS A 31 1.91 -3.19 -10.91
C LYS A 31 1.43 -1.74 -10.78
N ASP A 32 0.21 -1.52 -10.32
CA ASP A 32 -0.33 -0.17 -10.15
C ASP A 32 0.36 0.58 -9.01
N TRP A 33 0.71 -0.14 -7.93
CA TRP A 33 1.47 0.44 -6.82
C TRP A 33 2.87 0.91 -7.22
N GLN A 34 3.54 0.19 -8.13
CA GLN A 34 4.84 0.60 -8.66
C GLN A 34 4.78 1.93 -9.43
N ASN A 35 3.62 2.28 -10.01
CA ASN A 35 3.43 3.52 -10.75
C ASN A 35 2.89 4.67 -9.89
N LYS A 36 2.52 4.41 -8.63
CA LYS A 36 1.99 5.42 -7.70
C LYS A 36 3.13 6.10 -6.95
N ASN A 37 3.15 7.43 -7.00
CA ASN A 37 4.02 8.23 -6.13
C ASN A 37 3.24 8.67 -4.89
N ILE A 38 3.26 7.83 -3.85
CA ILE A 38 2.65 8.12 -2.55
C ILE A 38 3.78 8.22 -1.52
N GLN A 39 3.83 9.34 -0.82
CA GLN A 39 4.75 9.56 0.28
C GLN A 39 4.00 9.29 1.59
N PHE A 40 4.48 8.32 2.36
CA PHE A 40 3.96 8.04 3.70
C PHE A 40 4.90 8.66 4.73
N ASP A 41 4.31 9.36 5.70
CA ASP A 41 5.03 9.82 6.89
C ASP A 41 5.12 8.70 7.94
N LYS A 42 5.78 8.99 9.06
CA LYS A 42 6.05 8.01 10.12
C LYS A 42 4.80 7.75 10.98
N LYS A 43 3.83 7.02 10.42
CA LYS A 43 2.56 6.64 11.07
C LYS A 43 2.25 5.15 10.94
N PRO A 44 1.33 4.59 11.74
CA PRO A 44 0.94 3.18 11.64
C PRO A 44 0.42 2.82 10.26
N CYS A 45 0.84 1.66 9.74
CA CYS A 45 0.44 1.17 8.43
C CYS A 45 0.32 -0.35 8.45
N ILE A 46 -0.72 -0.88 7.81
CA ILE A 46 -0.97 -2.30 7.61
C ILE A 46 -0.85 -2.61 6.12
N PHE A 47 -0.13 -3.68 5.80
CA PHE A 47 0.01 -4.23 4.46
C PHE A 47 -0.66 -5.60 4.41
N LEU A 48 -1.69 -5.73 3.58
CA LEU A 48 -2.35 -7.01 3.30
C LEU A 48 -1.99 -7.44 1.87
N VAL A 49 -1.34 -8.61 1.76
CA VAL A 49 -0.90 -9.20 0.49
C VAL A 49 -1.68 -10.49 0.26
N ASN A 50 -2.22 -10.65 -0.95
CA ASN A 50 -2.80 -11.90 -1.44
C ASN A 50 -1.99 -12.41 -2.64
#